data_AF-A0A967C8A4-F1
#
_entry.id   AF-A0A967C8A4-F1
#
_cell.length_a   1.000
_cell.length_b   1.000
_cell.length_c   1.000
_cell.angle_alpha   90.00
_cell.angle_beta   90.00
_cell.angle_gamma   90.00
#
_symmetry.space_group_name_H-M   'P 1'
#
loop_
_entity.id
_entity.type
_entity.pdbx_description
1 polymer ?
#
loop_
_entity_poly.entity_id
_entity_poly.type
_entity_poly.pdbx_seq_one_letter_code
_entity_poly.pdbx_strand_id
1 'polypeptide(L)'
;MTVVHWFALLHPVLMILFVYPVVGATIRLGILVREQRLGITQQPALVPVEHGDHGRWVTTGTVVAVLIALVWSYGVAALPLARLLPLLAVVAGGLGSCLALWRVKQPALRAVYALLCWLALLALGLQPEVWRLSDNPLGGGFWASHFWSGWLLCGLLLFSMAAKPEIAGSLRLRRLHVGSAFLMAVLLAVQAITGSRDLWQLGFGG
;
A
#
# COMPACT_ATOMS: atom_id res chain seq x y z
N MET A 1 -16.16 16.73 -18.66
CA MET A 1 -15.08 16.23 -17.77
C MET A 1 -14.18 17.40 -17.40
N THR A 2 -14.09 17.76 -16.12
CA THR A 2 -13.20 18.84 -15.64
C THR A 2 -11.76 18.34 -15.53
N VAL A 3 -10.77 19.23 -15.47
CA VAL A 3 -9.36 18.89 -15.18
C VAL A 3 -9.26 18.08 -13.89
N VAL A 4 -10.08 18.46 -12.91
CA VAL A 4 -10.29 17.75 -11.65
C VAL A 4 -10.59 16.26 -11.94
N HIS A 5 -11.63 15.91 -12.70
CA HIS A 5 -11.95 14.49 -12.94
C HIS A 5 -10.82 13.65 -13.58
N TRP A 6 -9.90 14.26 -14.34
CA TRP A 6 -8.73 13.55 -14.88
C TRP A 6 -7.70 13.19 -13.81
N PHE A 7 -7.50 14.04 -12.81
CA PHE A 7 -6.58 13.75 -11.70
C PHE A 7 -7.09 12.61 -10.81
N ALA A 8 -8.39 12.35 -10.75
CA ALA A 8 -8.96 11.16 -10.09
C ALA A 8 -8.40 9.85 -10.66
N LEU A 9 -8.00 9.86 -11.95
CA LEU A 9 -7.44 8.70 -12.65
C LEU A 9 -5.94 8.50 -12.40
N LEU A 10 -5.24 9.44 -11.78
CA LEU A 10 -3.79 9.32 -11.57
C LEU A 10 -3.45 8.13 -10.65
N HIS A 11 -4.20 7.96 -9.57
CA HIS A 11 -4.06 6.81 -8.66
C HIS A 11 -4.30 5.47 -9.38
N PRO A 12 -5.45 5.20 -10.04
CA PRO A 12 -5.67 3.91 -10.68
C PRO A 12 -4.73 3.66 -11.86
N VAL A 13 -4.35 4.70 -12.62
CA VAL A 13 -3.35 4.57 -13.68
C VAL A 13 -2.00 4.13 -13.12
N LEU A 14 -1.54 4.73 -12.02
CA LEU A 14 -0.32 4.30 -11.33
C LEU A 14 -0.43 2.85 -10.81
N MET A 15 -1.59 2.49 -10.24
CA MET A 15 -1.82 1.12 -9.78
C MET A 15 -1.74 0.10 -10.92
N ILE A 16 -2.37 0.40 -12.06
CA ILE A 16 -2.46 -0.50 -13.21
C ILE A 16 -1.12 -0.59 -13.96
N LEU A 17 -0.49 0.55 -14.26
CA LEU A 17 0.70 0.58 -15.12
C LEU A 17 2.00 0.27 -14.37
N PHE A 18 2.01 0.42 -13.04
CA PHE A 18 3.21 0.23 -12.24
C PHE A 18 3.02 -0.80 -11.13
N VAL A 19 2.08 -0.57 -10.19
CA VAL A 19 2.00 -1.39 -8.98
C VAL A 19 1.65 -2.85 -9.30
N TYR A 20 0.60 -3.11 -10.09
CA TYR A 20 0.18 -4.48 -10.41
C TYR A 20 1.22 -5.29 -11.20
N PRO A 21 1.89 -4.74 -12.24
CA PRO A 21 3.01 -5.43 -12.88
C PRO A 21 4.13 -5.80 -11.90
N VAL A 22 4.53 -4.87 -11.03
CA VAL A 22 5.59 -5.11 -10.05
C VAL A 22 5.13 -6.13 -8.98
N VAL A 23 3.86 -6.15 -8.60
CA VAL A 23 3.27 -7.21 -7.76
C VAL A 23 3.43 -8.57 -8.43
N GLY A 24 3.06 -8.71 -9.71
CA GLY A 24 3.19 -9.95 -10.45
C GLY A 24 4.64 -10.46 -10.47
N ALA A 25 5.59 -9.58 -10.77
CA ALA A 25 7.02 -9.88 -10.70
C ALA A 25 7.46 -10.29 -9.27
N THR A 26 7.00 -9.57 -8.24
CA THR A 26 7.31 -9.86 -6.83
C THR A 26 6.82 -11.26 -6.44
N ILE A 27 5.61 -11.64 -6.82
CA ILE A 27 5.02 -12.96 -6.55
C ILE A 27 5.85 -14.04 -7.25
N ARG A 28 6.15 -13.86 -8.55
CA ARG A 28 6.97 -14.83 -9.29
C ARG A 28 8.34 -15.04 -8.65
N LEU A 29 9.04 -13.96 -8.34
CA LEU A 29 10.34 -14.03 -7.67
C LEU A 29 10.22 -14.68 -6.29
N GLY A 30 9.14 -14.41 -5.53
CA GLY A 30 8.88 -15.03 -4.23
C GLY A 30 8.70 -16.55 -4.31
N ILE A 31 8.02 -17.04 -5.36
CA ILE A 31 7.89 -18.48 -5.65
C ILE A 31 9.27 -19.08 -5.94
N LEU A 32 10.08 -18.45 -6.80
CA LEU A 32 11.44 -18.92 -7.12
C LEU A 32 12.35 -18.97 -5.88
N VAL A 33 12.29 -17.94 -5.03
CA VAL A 33 13.01 -17.93 -3.73
C VAL A 33 12.57 -19.11 -2.86
N ARG A 34 11.29 -19.46 -2.86
CA ARG A 34 10.77 -20.59 -2.09
C ARG A 34 11.23 -21.93 -2.68
N GLU A 35 11.13 -22.11 -3.99
CA GLU A 35 11.60 -23.33 -4.67
C GLU A 35 13.10 -23.56 -4.45
N GLN A 36 13.91 -22.51 -4.54
CA GLN A 36 15.34 -22.57 -4.25
C GLN A 36 15.61 -23.03 -2.81
N ARG A 37 14.88 -22.49 -1.83
CA ARG A 37 15.00 -22.88 -0.42
C ARG A 37 14.56 -24.33 -0.14
N LEU A 38 13.67 -24.86 -0.96
CA LEU A 38 13.20 -26.25 -0.88
C LEU A 38 14.07 -27.23 -1.70
N GLY A 39 15.08 -26.73 -2.43
CA GLY A 39 15.93 -27.55 -3.29
C GLY A 39 15.24 -28.05 -4.56
N ILE A 40 14.12 -27.45 -4.97
CA ILE A 40 13.36 -27.86 -6.16
C ILE A 40 14.04 -27.34 -7.44
N THR A 41 14.49 -26.08 -7.42
CA THR A 41 15.15 -25.43 -8.56
C THR A 41 16.43 -24.72 -8.13
N GLN A 42 17.43 -24.70 -9.01
CA GLN A 42 18.62 -23.86 -8.81
C GLN A 42 18.32 -22.47 -9.36
N GLN A 43 18.44 -21.45 -8.51
CA GLN A 43 18.22 -20.05 -8.87
C GLN A 43 19.51 -19.24 -8.67
N PRO A 44 19.76 -18.21 -9.49
CA PRO A 44 20.86 -17.28 -9.25
C PRO A 44 20.79 -16.65 -7.85
N ALA A 45 21.95 -16.33 -7.26
CA ALA A 45 22.03 -15.71 -5.94
C ALA A 45 21.32 -14.34 -5.86
N LEU A 46 21.04 -13.73 -7.00
CA LEU A 46 20.39 -12.42 -7.12
C LEU A 46 18.85 -12.48 -6.94
N VAL A 47 18.20 -13.63 -7.19
CA VAL A 47 16.73 -13.76 -7.15
C VAL A 47 16.12 -13.33 -5.80
N PRO A 48 16.66 -13.69 -4.63
CA PRO A 48 16.18 -13.18 -3.34
C PRO A 48 16.35 -11.67 -3.14
N VAL A 49 17.40 -11.09 -3.73
CA VAL A 49 17.66 -9.64 -3.67
C VAL A 49 16.60 -8.92 -4.51
N GLU A 50 16.41 -9.36 -5.75
CA GLU A 50 15.40 -8.82 -6.66
C GLU A 50 13.99 -8.93 -6.10
N HIS A 51 13.60 -10.08 -5.53
CA HIS A 51 12.31 -10.24 -4.87
C HIS A 51 12.07 -9.16 -3.81
N GLY A 52 13.05 -8.99 -2.92
CA GLY A 52 12.96 -8.01 -1.86
C GLY A 52 13.02 -6.56 -2.34
N ASP A 53 13.61 -6.30 -3.50
CA ASP A 53 13.71 -4.96 -4.10
C ASP A 53 12.42 -4.58 -4.82
N HIS A 54 11.80 -5.53 -5.52
CA HIS A 54 10.46 -5.37 -6.06
C HIS A 54 9.44 -5.16 -4.93
N GLY A 55 9.55 -5.88 -3.81
CA GLY A 55 8.69 -5.65 -2.64
C GLY A 55 8.77 -4.21 -2.09
N ARG A 56 9.94 -3.56 -2.14
CA ARG A 56 10.08 -2.13 -1.78
C ARG A 56 9.37 -1.23 -2.78
N TRP A 57 9.49 -1.53 -4.07
CA TRP A 57 8.80 -0.78 -5.13
C TRP A 57 7.28 -0.94 -5.08
N VAL A 58 6.76 -2.15 -4.83
CA VAL A 58 5.32 -2.36 -4.59
C VAL A 58 4.85 -1.51 -3.43
N THR A 59 5.53 -1.60 -2.28
CA THR A 59 5.15 -0.86 -1.07
C THR A 59 5.15 0.65 -1.32
N THR A 60 6.23 1.17 -1.89
CA THR A 60 6.39 2.61 -2.14
C THR A 60 5.41 3.11 -3.19
N GLY A 61 5.22 2.36 -4.29
CA GLY A 61 4.26 2.68 -5.34
C GLY A 61 2.83 2.73 -4.83
N THR A 62 2.42 1.76 -4.00
CA THR A 62 1.11 1.75 -3.36
C THR A 62 0.94 2.95 -2.42
N VAL A 63 1.92 3.26 -1.57
CA VAL A 63 1.87 4.43 -0.68
C VAL A 63 1.71 5.72 -1.48
N VAL A 64 2.49 5.90 -2.55
CA VAL A 64 2.38 7.07 -3.44
C VAL A 64 1.00 7.14 -4.09
N ALA A 65 0.47 6.03 -4.59
CA ALA A 65 -0.87 5.98 -5.17
C ALA A 65 -1.95 6.40 -4.17
N VAL A 66 -1.87 5.90 -2.93
CA VAL A 66 -2.82 6.27 -1.86
C VAL A 66 -2.68 7.75 -1.48
N LEU A 67 -1.48 8.29 -1.36
CA LEU A 67 -1.27 9.71 -1.08
C LEU A 67 -1.84 10.61 -2.18
N ILE A 68 -1.69 10.22 -3.45
CA ILE A 68 -2.32 10.91 -4.59
C ILE A 68 -3.85 10.89 -4.44
N ALA A 69 -4.44 9.73 -4.13
CA ALA A 69 -5.89 9.59 -3.95
C ALA A 69 -6.42 10.42 -2.76
N LEU A 70 -5.64 10.57 -1.69
CA LEU A 70 -6.02 11.39 -0.54
C LEU A 70 -5.96 12.89 -0.85
N VAL A 71 -4.88 13.34 -1.49
CA VAL A 71 -4.75 14.74 -1.95
C VAL A 71 -5.87 15.08 -2.94
N TRP A 72 -6.24 14.13 -3.80
CA TRP A 72 -7.38 14.22 -4.69
C TRP A 72 -8.69 14.52 -3.93
N SER A 73 -9.02 13.71 -2.91
CA SER A 73 -10.22 13.91 -2.09
C SER A 73 -10.29 15.29 -1.44
N TYR A 74 -9.17 15.79 -0.91
CA TYR A 74 -9.13 17.14 -0.30
C TYR A 74 -9.29 18.26 -1.32
N GLY A 75 -8.76 18.08 -2.53
CA GLY A 75 -8.92 19.02 -3.63
C GLY A 75 -10.37 19.13 -4.08
N VAL A 76 -11.06 18.00 -4.22
CA VAL A 76 -12.50 17.96 -4.55
C VAL A 76 -13.34 18.57 -3.44
N ALA A 77 -12.99 18.33 -2.18
CA ALA A 77 -13.65 18.95 -1.03
C ALA A 77 -13.38 20.46 -0.89
N ALA A 78 -12.51 21.04 -1.72
CA ALA A 78 -12.15 22.46 -1.74
C ALA A 78 -11.78 23.01 -0.34
N LEU A 79 -10.96 22.25 0.41
CA LEU A 79 -10.61 22.63 1.77
C LEU A 79 -9.91 23.99 1.86
N PRO A 80 -10.23 24.81 2.88
CA PRO A 80 -9.53 26.07 3.10
C PRO A 80 -8.06 25.82 3.41
N LEU A 81 -7.18 26.75 3.01
CA LEU A 81 -5.74 26.60 3.12
C LEU A 81 -5.26 26.27 4.55
N ALA A 82 -5.93 26.84 5.56
CA ALA A 82 -5.65 26.58 6.97
C ALA A 82 -5.83 25.12 7.39
N ARG A 83 -6.74 24.37 6.75
CA ARG A 83 -6.89 22.92 6.95
C ARG A 83 -6.05 22.10 5.98
N LEU A 84 -5.86 22.58 4.75
CA LEU A 84 -5.09 21.86 3.74
C LEU A 84 -3.59 21.78 4.08
N LEU A 85 -2.98 22.88 4.55
CA LEU A 85 -1.55 22.93 4.88
C LEU A 85 -1.09 21.85 5.88
N PRO A 86 -1.73 21.68 7.06
CA PRO A 86 -1.32 20.62 7.98
C PRO A 86 -1.52 19.21 7.39
N LEU A 87 -2.55 18.98 6.56
CA LEU A 87 -2.73 17.70 5.88
C LEU A 87 -1.60 17.43 4.88
N LEU A 88 -1.19 18.44 4.10
CA LEU A 88 -0.05 18.32 3.19
C LEU A 88 1.27 18.08 3.94
N ALA A 89 1.43 18.65 5.14
CA ALA A 89 2.58 18.34 5.99
C ALA A 89 2.58 16.87 6.44
N VAL A 90 1.41 16.30 6.79
CA VAL A 90 1.28 14.87 7.12
C VAL A 90 1.52 13.99 5.89
N VAL A 91 1.07 14.40 4.69
CA VAL A 91 1.41 13.72 3.42
C VAL A 91 2.93 13.66 3.23
N ALA A 92 3.62 14.80 3.39
CA ALA A 92 5.07 14.87 3.30
C ALA A 92 5.77 14.00 4.36
N GLY A 93 5.27 14.00 5.60
CA GLY A 93 5.78 13.15 6.68
C GLY A 93 5.58 11.65 6.43
N GLY A 94 4.43 11.26 5.88
CA GLY A 94 4.13 9.88 5.49
C GLY A 94 5.05 9.40 4.36
N LEU A 95 5.18 10.20 3.29
CA LEU A 95 6.11 9.91 2.19
C LEU A 95 7.55 9.85 2.68
N GLY A 96 8.00 10.83 3.48
CA GLY A 96 9.33 10.87 4.06
C GLY A 96 9.62 9.63 4.93
N SER A 97 8.66 9.19 5.72
CA SER A 97 8.77 7.97 6.52
C SER A 97 8.89 6.71 5.66
N CYS A 98 8.11 6.61 4.58
CA CYS A 98 8.22 5.52 3.60
C CYS A 98 9.60 5.51 2.93
N LEU A 99 10.09 6.67 2.47
CA LEU A 99 11.39 6.79 1.82
C LEU A 99 12.55 6.52 2.79
N ALA A 100 12.41 6.85 4.07
CA ALA A 100 13.40 6.51 5.09
C ALA A 100 13.63 5.00 5.20
N LEU A 101 12.59 4.16 5.00
CA LEU A 101 12.71 2.69 5.02
C LEU A 101 13.67 2.13 3.96
N TRP A 102 13.95 2.88 2.89
CA TRP A 102 14.92 2.47 1.88
C TRP A 102 16.37 2.54 2.36
N ARG A 103 16.65 3.35 3.39
CA ARG A 103 18.01 3.68 3.82
C ARG A 103 18.33 3.17 5.22
N VAL A 104 17.32 3.14 6.10
CA VAL A 104 17.50 2.77 7.51
C VAL A 104 17.88 1.29 7.61
N LYS A 105 18.91 0.98 8.40
CA LYS A 105 19.39 -0.40 8.62
C LYS A 105 18.97 -0.96 9.98
N GLN A 106 18.77 -0.11 10.98
CA GLN A 106 18.45 -0.54 12.35
C GLN A 106 17.00 -1.07 12.43
N PRO A 107 16.78 -2.24 13.07
CA PRO A 107 15.47 -2.90 13.11
C PRO A 107 14.38 -2.04 13.75
N ALA A 108 14.66 -1.49 14.94
CA ALA A 108 13.72 -0.67 15.69
C ALA A 108 13.33 0.60 14.92
N LEU A 109 14.30 1.29 14.31
CA LEU A 109 14.01 2.48 13.52
C LEU A 109 13.15 2.17 12.28
N ARG A 110 13.36 1.02 11.62
CA ARG A 110 12.48 0.63 10.50
C ARG A 110 11.06 0.34 10.95
N ALA A 111 10.89 -0.34 12.08
CA ALA A 111 9.55 -0.54 12.64
C ALA A 111 8.88 0.81 12.95
N VAL A 112 9.63 1.76 13.51
CA VAL A 112 9.13 3.12 13.80
C VAL A 112 8.74 3.84 12.50
N TYR A 113 9.61 3.89 11.48
CA TYR A 113 9.27 4.57 10.22
C TYR A 113 8.10 3.92 9.47
N ALA A 114 7.99 2.59 9.50
CA ALA A 114 6.84 1.89 8.95
C ALA A 114 5.55 2.24 9.69
N LEU A 115 5.60 2.27 11.03
CA LEU A 115 4.47 2.67 11.86
C LEU A 115 4.08 4.13 11.63
N LEU A 116 5.05 5.06 11.60
CA LEU A 116 4.81 6.47 11.32
C LEU A 116 4.18 6.68 9.94
N CYS A 117 4.68 5.98 8.92
CA CYS A 117 4.09 6.01 7.59
C CYS A 117 2.63 5.51 7.62
N TRP A 118 2.37 4.39 8.29
CA TRP A 118 1.03 3.82 8.36
C TRP A 118 0.06 4.70 9.17
N LEU A 119 0.51 5.27 10.29
CA LEU A 119 -0.26 6.22 11.09
C LEU A 119 -0.53 7.53 10.34
N ALA A 120 0.41 8.02 9.53
CA ALA A 120 0.16 9.16 8.66
C ALA A 120 -0.94 8.85 7.64
N LEU A 121 -0.91 7.67 7.01
CA LEU A 121 -1.99 7.23 6.12
C LEU A 121 -3.33 7.12 6.85
N LEU A 122 -3.37 6.56 8.07
CA LEU A 122 -4.58 6.53 8.92
C LEU A 122 -5.09 7.93 9.23
N ALA A 123 -4.24 8.84 9.70
CA ALA A 123 -4.62 10.20 10.06
C ALA A 123 -5.21 10.98 8.88
N LEU A 124 -4.63 10.79 7.68
CA LEU A 124 -5.15 11.37 6.44
C LEU A 124 -6.45 10.70 5.99
N GLY A 125 -6.51 9.37 6.05
CA GLY A 125 -7.67 8.60 5.60
C GLY A 125 -8.92 8.76 6.45
N LEU A 126 -8.74 9.04 7.73
CA LEU A 126 -9.85 9.22 8.67
C LEU A 126 -10.42 10.64 8.65
N GLN A 127 -9.92 11.52 7.78
CA GLN A 127 -10.54 12.82 7.55
C GLN A 127 -11.97 12.64 6.98
N PRO A 128 -12.93 13.50 7.34
CA PRO A 128 -14.32 13.35 6.90
C PRO A 128 -14.50 13.49 5.38
N GLU A 129 -13.57 14.13 4.69
CA GLU A 129 -13.57 14.33 3.24
C GLU A 129 -13.23 13.05 2.44
N VAL A 130 -12.71 12.02 3.10
CA VAL A 130 -12.35 10.75 2.47
C VAL A 130 -13.54 9.80 2.55
N TRP A 131 -14.02 9.34 1.40
CA TRP A 131 -15.12 8.39 1.35
C TRP A 131 -14.64 6.97 1.70
N ARG A 132 -15.38 6.30 2.59
CA ARG A 132 -15.00 5.00 3.17
C ARG A 132 -16.05 3.92 3.02
N LEU A 133 -17.14 4.18 2.30
CA LEU A 133 -18.34 3.34 2.19
C LEU A 133 -19.08 3.09 3.54
N SER A 134 -18.42 2.52 4.54
CA SER A 134 -18.95 2.33 5.89
C SER A 134 -17.83 2.17 6.91
N ASP A 135 -17.99 2.80 8.08
CA ASP A 135 -17.07 2.70 9.22
C ASP A 135 -17.57 1.73 10.31
N ASN A 136 -18.68 1.00 10.08
CA ASN A 136 -19.23 0.05 11.04
C ASN A 136 -18.66 -1.36 10.83
N PRO A 137 -17.75 -1.86 11.69
CA PRO A 137 -17.08 -3.15 11.51
C PRO A 137 -18.04 -4.36 11.60
N LEU A 138 -19.22 -4.18 12.19
CA LEU A 138 -20.24 -5.24 12.29
C LEU A 138 -21.13 -5.33 11.04
N GLY A 139 -21.03 -4.37 10.12
CA GLY A 139 -21.82 -4.31 8.90
C GLY A 139 -21.06 -4.82 7.66
N GLY A 140 -21.78 -5.38 6.69
CA GLY A 140 -21.20 -5.85 5.42
C GLY A 140 -20.50 -4.75 4.61
N GLY A 141 -20.94 -3.48 4.74
CA GLY A 141 -20.34 -2.33 4.06
C GLY A 141 -18.88 -2.09 4.42
N PHE A 142 -18.48 -2.32 5.68
CA PHE A 142 -17.10 -2.18 6.12
C PHE A 142 -16.18 -3.20 5.42
N TRP A 143 -16.64 -4.44 5.32
CA TRP A 143 -15.89 -5.51 4.65
C TRP A 143 -15.85 -5.35 3.13
N ALA A 144 -16.82 -4.64 2.56
CA ALA A 144 -16.83 -4.24 1.16
C ALA A 144 -16.08 -2.93 0.88
N SER A 145 -15.50 -2.27 1.89
CA SER A 145 -14.84 -0.98 1.75
C SER A 145 -13.49 -1.10 1.05
N HIS A 146 -13.29 -0.31 -0.01
CA HIS A 146 -11.97 -0.11 -0.63
C HIS A 146 -10.98 0.48 0.37
N PHE A 147 -11.42 1.47 1.16
CA PHE A 147 -10.64 2.12 2.20
C PHE A 147 -10.08 1.13 3.24
N TRP A 148 -10.93 0.47 4.04
CA TRP A 148 -10.44 -0.39 5.13
C TRP A 148 -9.56 -1.55 4.66
N SER A 149 -9.89 -2.18 3.53
CA SER A 149 -9.04 -3.23 2.93
C SER A 149 -7.71 -2.68 2.39
N GLY A 150 -7.72 -1.47 1.82
CA GLY A 150 -6.51 -0.77 1.35
C GLY A 150 -5.59 -0.35 2.49
N TRP A 151 -6.15 0.04 3.63
CA TRP A 151 -5.39 0.40 4.82
C TRP A 151 -4.69 -0.78 5.47
N LEU A 152 -5.39 -1.92 5.56
CA LEU A 152 -4.79 -3.18 5.99
C LEU A 152 -3.67 -3.61 5.02
N LEU A 153 -3.91 -3.50 3.71
CA LEU A 153 -2.91 -3.82 2.69
C LEU A 153 -1.65 -2.95 2.84
N CYS A 154 -1.79 -1.63 3.00
CA CYS A 154 -0.66 -0.72 3.21
C CYS A 154 0.13 -1.08 4.47
N GLY A 155 -0.56 -1.40 5.57
CA GLY A 155 0.08 -1.83 6.82
C GLY A 155 0.91 -3.11 6.64
N LEU A 156 0.36 -4.11 5.94
CA LEU A 156 1.06 -5.36 5.66
C LEU A 156 2.27 -5.17 4.73
N LEU A 157 2.16 -4.31 3.72
CA LEU A 157 3.25 -3.95 2.82
C LEU A 157 4.40 -3.25 3.57
N LEU A 158 4.07 -2.23 4.37
CA LEU A 158 5.04 -1.50 5.19
C LEU A 158 5.72 -2.41 6.22
N PHE A 159 4.94 -3.29 6.87
CA PHE A 159 5.49 -4.31 7.77
C PHE A 159 6.46 -5.24 7.04
N SER A 160 6.06 -5.78 5.89
CA SER A 160 6.89 -6.69 5.09
C SER A 160 8.20 -6.03 4.64
N MET A 161 8.13 -4.76 4.20
CA MET A 161 9.29 -3.96 3.83
C MET A 161 10.23 -3.73 5.03
N ALA A 162 9.69 -3.39 6.20
CA ALA A 162 10.48 -3.14 7.41
C ALA A 162 11.14 -4.42 7.94
N ALA A 163 10.43 -5.55 7.92
CA ALA A 163 10.89 -6.83 8.49
C ALA A 163 11.80 -7.66 7.56
N LYS A 164 12.05 -7.21 6.32
CA LYS A 164 12.77 -7.98 5.28
C LYS A 164 14.05 -8.70 5.78
N PRO A 165 15.04 -8.04 6.40
CA PRO A 165 16.26 -8.67 6.91
C PRO A 165 16.03 -9.72 7.99
N GLU A 166 15.05 -9.53 8.85
CA GLU A 166 14.75 -10.40 9.99
C GLU A 166 14.02 -11.68 9.56
N ILE A 167 13.31 -11.66 8.43
CA ILE A 167 12.60 -12.83 7.87
C ILE A 167 13.57 -13.99 7.59
N ALA A 168 14.81 -13.70 7.20
CA ALA A 168 15.80 -14.73 6.94
C ALA A 168 16.22 -15.45 8.23
N GLY A 169 16.42 -14.71 9.33
CA GLY A 169 16.90 -15.23 10.60
C GLY A 169 15.84 -15.83 11.52
N SER A 170 14.54 -15.59 11.27
CA SER A 170 13.47 -16.02 12.18
C SER A 170 12.39 -16.84 11.48
N LEU A 171 12.20 -18.09 11.93
CA LEU A 171 11.14 -18.96 11.41
C LEU A 171 9.74 -18.38 11.68
N ARG A 172 9.55 -17.72 12.83
CA ARG A 172 8.28 -17.06 13.17
C ARG A 172 7.97 -15.94 12.18
N LEU A 173 8.94 -15.06 11.91
CA LEU A 173 8.75 -13.97 10.93
C LEU A 173 8.56 -14.50 9.51
N ARG A 174 9.20 -15.61 9.16
CA ARG A 174 8.99 -16.25 7.84
C ARG A 174 7.57 -16.77 7.67
N ARG A 175 7.00 -17.42 8.69
CA ARG A 175 5.60 -17.88 8.67
C ARG A 175 4.64 -16.70 8.60
N LEU A 176 4.90 -15.65 9.41
CA LEU A 176 4.11 -14.41 9.37
C LEU A 176 4.18 -13.77 7.98
N HIS A 177 5.37 -13.63 7.39
CA HIS A 177 5.52 -13.07 6.05
C HIS A 177 4.75 -13.86 4.98
N VAL A 178 4.80 -15.19 5.00
CA VAL A 178 4.03 -16.02 4.05
C VAL A 178 2.52 -15.83 4.24
N GLY A 179 2.04 -15.85 5.48
CA GLY A 179 0.63 -15.60 5.78
C GLY A 179 0.19 -14.20 5.34
N SER A 180 1.00 -13.18 5.65
CA SER A 180 0.79 -11.81 5.19
C SER A 180 0.81 -11.70 3.67
N ALA A 181 1.72 -12.39 2.97
CA ALA A 181 1.82 -12.35 1.52
C ALA A 181 0.56 -12.93 0.84
N PHE A 182 0.05 -14.04 1.37
CA PHE A 182 -1.23 -14.59 0.91
C PHE A 182 -2.38 -13.60 1.14
N LEU A 183 -2.48 -13.03 2.33
CA LEU A 183 -3.51 -12.03 2.64
C LEU A 183 -3.38 -10.78 1.76
N MET A 184 -2.15 -10.30 1.51
CA MET A 184 -1.89 -9.17 0.60
C MET A 184 -2.36 -9.48 -0.82
N ALA A 185 -2.15 -10.70 -1.34
CA ALA A 185 -2.63 -11.09 -2.66
C ALA A 185 -4.17 -11.06 -2.73
N VAL A 186 -4.86 -11.57 -1.70
CA VAL A 186 -6.32 -11.48 -1.60
C VAL A 186 -6.78 -10.03 -1.53
N LEU A 187 -6.15 -9.21 -0.68
CA LEU A 187 -6.49 -7.80 -0.55
C LEU A 187 -6.25 -7.04 -1.86
N LEU A 188 -5.19 -7.31 -2.61
CA LEU A 188 -4.94 -6.69 -3.92
C LEU A 188 -6.04 -7.03 -4.93
N ALA A 189 -6.56 -8.26 -4.93
CA ALA A 189 -7.72 -8.64 -5.74
C ALA A 189 -8.99 -7.88 -5.29
N VAL A 190 -9.22 -7.78 -3.98
CA VAL A 190 -10.31 -6.95 -3.43
C VAL A 190 -10.16 -5.49 -3.83
N GLN A 191 -8.95 -4.93 -3.82
CA GLN A 191 -8.68 -3.55 -4.25
C GLN A 191 -9.02 -3.34 -5.74
N ALA A 192 -8.71 -4.31 -6.61
CA ALA A 192 -9.04 -4.20 -8.03
C ALA A 192 -10.57 -4.15 -8.26
N ILE A 193 -11.32 -5.00 -7.55
CA ILE A 193 -12.78 -5.08 -7.65
C ILE A 193 -13.43 -3.84 -7.04
N THR A 194 -13.09 -3.52 -5.79
CA THR A 194 -13.68 -2.39 -5.05
C THR A 194 -13.26 -1.06 -5.65
N GLY A 195 -12.04 -0.92 -6.14
CA GLY A 195 -11.58 0.29 -6.82
C GLY A 195 -12.35 0.58 -8.11
N SER A 196 -12.65 -0.46 -8.90
CA SER A 196 -13.48 -0.32 -10.11
C SER A 196 -14.92 0.09 -9.78
N ARG A 197 -15.51 -0.51 -8.73
CA ARG A 197 -16.84 -0.11 -8.21
C ARG A 197 -16.82 1.35 -7.75
N ASP A 198 -15.81 1.74 -6.99
CA ASP A 198 -15.71 3.05 -6.37
C ASP A 198 -15.50 4.14 -7.41
N LEU A 199 -14.69 3.89 -8.46
CA LEU A 199 -14.55 4.78 -9.61
C LEU A 199 -15.88 4.99 -10.34
N TRP A 200 -16.70 3.94 -10.48
CA TRP A 200 -18.03 4.07 -11.07
C TRP A 200 -18.95 4.94 -10.21
N GLN A 201 -19.00 4.68 -8.91
CA GLN A 201 -19.86 5.40 -7.96
C GLN A 201 -19.46 6.87 -7.79
N LEU A 202 -18.16 7.17 -7.81
CA LEU A 202 -17.64 8.54 -7.64
C LEU A 202 -17.54 9.33 -8.95
N GLY A 203 -17.38 8.66 -10.10
CA GLY A 203 -17.04 9.30 -11.38
C GLY A 203 -18.16 9.35 -12.43
N PHE A 204 -19.11 8.41 -12.41
CA PHE A 204 -20.12 8.27 -13.47
C PHE A 204 -21.57 8.13 -12.97
N GLY A 205 -21.76 7.88 -11.67
CA GLY A 205 -23.08 7.66 -11.06
C GLY A 205 -23.67 8.83 -10.27
N GLY A 206 -23.08 10.03 -10.38
CA GLY A 206 -23.51 11.26 -9.71
C GLY A 206 -23.93 12.34 -10.70
#